data_AF-A0A938QXR2-F1
#
_entry.id   AF-A0A938QXR2-F1
#
_cell.length_a   1.000
_cell.length_b   1.000
_cell.length_c   1.000
_cell.angle_alpha   90.00
_cell.angle_beta   90.00
_cell.angle_gamma   90.00
#
_symmetry.space_group_name_H-M   'P 1'
#
loop_
_entity.id
_entity.type
_entity.pdbx_description
1 polymer ?
#
loop_
_entity_poly.entity_id
_entity_poly.type
_entity_poly.pdbx_seq_one_letter_code
_entity_poly.pdbx_strand_id
1 'polypeptide(L)'
;MRSSSAHIARRRNRNALVLVAVTVLVVTLGGCRKSGAETPGAPSSAGADDDARAADAVPAEPVVRDDAGNLLFSFVDAQGRVQTVPRVDAVPEPVRQRVLVIDLDKTPEQRQAHRFAFFADLTTKNADGTYGVVAVSRYDAARKAEGPAATPPKAGAVVVYSATWCGFCKKAKAWMANNGVPFVERDVEKSPGAQAELDGKLKAAGVPGGGIPVIDWAGTLVVGFDVASLQRLRRDKPPTASDDDDGDGDEVRATAPAASPVALPVGLPAAPAAATE
;
A
#
# COMPACT_ATOMS: atom_id res chain seq x y z
N MET A 1 25.83 -60.03 -50.03
CA MET A 1 26.10 -60.69 -48.73
C MET A 1 25.17 -60.08 -47.67
N ARG A 2 24.14 -60.82 -47.23
CA ARG A 2 23.96 -61.38 -45.87
C ARG A 2 23.94 -60.28 -44.78
N SER A 3 22.76 -59.87 -44.31
CA SER A 3 21.96 -60.48 -43.22
C SER A 3 22.54 -60.21 -41.82
N SER A 4 21.82 -59.43 -41.00
CA SER A 4 21.62 -59.76 -39.58
C SER A 4 20.48 -58.96 -38.96
N SER A 5 19.47 -59.72 -38.57
CA SER A 5 18.31 -59.35 -37.77
C SER A 5 18.65 -59.10 -36.30
N ALA A 6 17.76 -58.32 -35.67
CA ALA A 6 17.21 -58.50 -34.33
C ALA A 6 18.15 -58.60 -33.10
N HIS A 7 17.89 -57.78 -32.09
CA HIS A 7 17.50 -58.32 -30.78
C HIS A 7 16.70 -57.31 -29.95
N ILE A 8 15.43 -57.66 -29.77
CA ILE A 8 14.53 -57.20 -28.72
C ILE A 8 15.10 -57.65 -27.37
N ALA A 9 15.18 -56.76 -26.39
CA ALA A 9 15.26 -57.13 -24.97
C ALA A 9 14.51 -56.11 -24.10
N ARG A 10 13.21 -56.38 -23.92
CA ARG A 10 12.35 -55.80 -22.90
C ARG A 10 12.89 -56.16 -21.52
N ARG A 11 13.21 -55.18 -20.65
CA ARG A 11 13.29 -55.42 -19.20
C ARG A 11 11.98 -55.01 -18.54
N ARG A 12 11.23 -56.05 -18.17
CA ARG A 12 9.98 -56.03 -17.42
C ARG A 12 10.36 -56.06 -15.93
N ASN A 13 10.06 -55.01 -15.17
CA ASN A 13 10.11 -55.09 -13.71
C ASN A 13 8.85 -55.77 -13.18
N ARG A 14 9.10 -56.88 -12.48
CA ARG A 14 8.14 -57.73 -11.77
C ARG A 14 8.13 -57.24 -10.32
N ASN A 15 6.95 -57.09 -9.72
CA ASN A 15 6.64 -57.35 -8.30
C ASN A 15 5.10 -57.24 -8.15
N ALA A 16 4.43 -58.40 -8.18
CA ALA A 16 3.71 -58.99 -7.03
C ALA A 16 2.29 -58.39 -6.90
N LEU A 17 1.25 -58.94 -7.54
CA LEU A 17 0.54 -60.22 -7.32
C LEU A 17 0.18 -60.48 -5.84
N VAL A 18 -1.00 -60.02 -5.44
CA VAL A 18 -1.86 -60.69 -4.45
C VAL A 18 -3.26 -60.73 -5.06
N LEU A 19 -3.79 -61.94 -5.20
CA LEU A 19 -5.08 -62.27 -5.80
C LEU A 19 -5.76 -63.27 -4.84
N VAL A 20 -7.09 -63.31 -4.89
CA VAL A 20 -8.01 -64.30 -4.29
C VAL A 20 -8.50 -63.88 -2.88
N ALA A 21 -9.79 -63.81 -2.54
CA ALA A 21 -10.94 -64.57 -3.02
C ALA A 21 -12.22 -63.74 -3.10
N VAL A 22 -13.01 -64.03 -4.14
CA VAL A 22 -14.41 -63.66 -4.30
C VAL A 22 -15.27 -64.70 -3.56
N THR A 23 -16.10 -64.25 -2.64
CA THR A 23 -17.28 -65.03 -2.19
C THR A 23 -18.51 -64.13 -2.27
N VAL A 24 -19.35 -64.48 -3.24
CA VAL A 24 -20.68 -63.92 -3.49
C VAL A 24 -21.66 -64.52 -2.48
N LEU A 25 -22.37 -63.67 -1.74
CA LEU A 25 -23.65 -64.03 -1.12
C LEU A 25 -24.67 -62.93 -1.44
N VAL A 26 -25.58 -63.26 -2.35
CA VAL A 26 -26.75 -62.48 -2.75
C VAL A 26 -27.94 -62.91 -1.88
N VAL A 27 -28.91 -61.99 -1.72
CA VAL A 27 -30.34 -62.17 -1.36
C VAL A 27 -30.66 -61.85 0.12
N THR A 28 -31.57 -60.94 0.51
CA THR A 28 -32.49 -59.96 -0.13
C THR A 28 -33.12 -59.08 0.99
N LEU A 29 -33.83 -58.01 0.56
CA LEU A 29 -34.97 -57.30 1.19
C LEU A 29 -34.67 -55.96 1.88
N GLY A 30 -35.02 -54.88 1.18
CA GLY A 30 -35.17 -53.53 1.74
C GLY A 30 -35.39 -52.49 0.64
N GLY A 31 -36.63 -52.05 0.44
CA GLY A 31 -37.08 -51.28 -0.73
C GLY A 31 -36.69 -49.80 -0.78
N CYS A 32 -36.75 -49.31 -2.03
CA CYS A 32 -37.09 -47.97 -2.54
C CYS A 32 -36.61 -46.67 -1.86
N ARG A 33 -35.62 -46.05 -2.54
CA ARG A 33 -35.63 -44.69 -3.15
C ARG A 33 -35.94 -43.47 -2.26
N LYS A 34 -34.88 -42.74 -1.87
CA LYS A 34 -34.47 -41.40 -2.39
C LYS A 34 -33.51 -40.76 -1.37
N SER A 35 -32.21 -41.00 -1.50
CA SER A 35 -31.20 -40.35 -0.66
C SER A 35 -30.80 -39.01 -1.27
N GLY A 36 -31.07 -37.93 -0.54
CA GLY A 36 -30.32 -36.68 -0.69
C GLY A 36 -28.87 -36.92 -0.30
N ALA A 37 -27.95 -36.43 -1.13
CA ALA A 37 -26.55 -36.38 -0.81
C ALA A 37 -26.30 -35.11 0.02
N GLU A 38 -26.31 -35.25 1.33
CA GLU A 38 -25.79 -34.26 2.27
C GLU A 38 -24.26 -34.45 2.33
N THR A 39 -23.52 -33.40 1.97
CA THR A 39 -22.06 -33.37 2.00
C THR A 39 -21.57 -33.33 3.46
N PRO A 40 -20.49 -34.05 3.83
CA PRO A 40 -19.94 -34.00 5.17
C PRO A 40 -19.52 -32.57 5.55
N GLY A 41 -20.02 -32.09 6.69
CA GLY A 41 -19.70 -30.78 7.24
C GLY A 41 -18.20 -30.57 7.41
N ALA A 42 -17.70 -29.51 6.79
CA ALA A 42 -16.39 -28.96 7.06
C ALA A 42 -16.30 -28.49 8.52
N PRO A 43 -15.13 -28.61 9.17
CA PRO A 43 -14.92 -28.01 10.49
C PRO A 43 -15.12 -26.50 10.40
N SER A 44 -15.93 -25.99 11.33
CA SER A 44 -16.22 -24.57 11.56
C SER A 44 -14.91 -23.76 11.60
N SER A 45 -14.82 -22.72 10.77
CA SER A 45 -13.72 -21.77 10.69
C SER A 45 -13.65 -20.79 11.88
N ALA A 46 -14.27 -21.11 13.01
CA ALA A 46 -14.29 -20.27 14.21
C ALA A 46 -12.95 -20.23 14.98
N GLY A 47 -11.85 -20.73 14.41
CA GLY A 47 -10.51 -20.65 15.03
C GLY A 47 -9.50 -19.79 14.25
N ALA A 48 -9.71 -19.55 12.96
CA ALA A 48 -8.73 -18.83 12.13
C ALA A 48 -8.79 -17.30 12.33
N ASP A 49 -9.97 -16.78 12.68
CA ASP A 49 -10.17 -15.35 12.88
C ASP A 49 -9.70 -14.88 14.27
N ASP A 50 -9.73 -15.76 15.28
CA ASP A 50 -9.22 -15.46 16.63
C ASP A 50 -7.68 -15.46 16.67
N ASP A 51 -7.03 -16.37 15.93
CA ASP A 51 -5.56 -16.42 15.79
C ASP A 51 -5.02 -15.19 15.02
N ALA A 52 -5.74 -14.73 14.00
CA ALA A 52 -5.38 -13.51 13.26
C ALA A 52 -5.56 -12.24 14.10
N ARG A 53 -6.59 -12.19 14.95
CA ARG A 53 -6.88 -11.03 15.82
C ARG A 53 -5.95 -10.96 17.03
N ALA A 54 -5.45 -12.10 17.52
CA ALA A 54 -4.38 -12.16 18.52
C ALA A 54 -3.02 -11.67 17.97
N ALA A 55 -2.77 -11.84 16.67
CA ALA A 55 -1.54 -11.41 16.01
C ALA A 55 -1.43 -9.87 15.82
N ASP A 56 -2.52 -9.13 15.98
CA ASP A 56 -2.56 -7.67 15.88
C ASP A 56 -2.52 -6.94 17.24
N ALA A 57 -2.54 -7.68 18.36
CA ALA A 57 -2.49 -7.09 19.69
C ALA A 57 -1.10 -6.48 20.00
N VAL A 58 -1.10 -5.27 20.56
CA VAL A 58 0.14 -4.61 21.02
C VAL A 58 0.77 -5.45 22.12
N PRO A 59 2.05 -5.84 22.00
CA PRO A 59 2.73 -6.64 23.01
C PRO A 59 2.86 -5.89 24.34
N ALA A 60 2.83 -6.62 25.45
CA ALA A 60 2.99 -6.06 26.79
C ALA A 60 4.32 -5.30 26.92
N GLU A 61 4.25 -4.06 27.39
CA GLU A 61 5.38 -3.16 27.53
C GLU A 61 6.38 -3.67 28.59
N PRO A 62 7.69 -3.57 28.32
CA PRO A 62 8.69 -3.93 29.30
C PRO A 62 8.64 -2.98 30.50
N VAL A 63 8.78 -3.53 31.71
CA VAL A 63 8.83 -2.73 32.92
C VAL A 63 10.25 -2.23 33.13
N VAL A 64 10.47 -0.93 32.95
CA VAL A 64 11.80 -0.32 33.02
C VAL A 64 12.05 0.25 34.42
N ARG A 65 13.14 -0.18 35.04
CA ARG A 65 13.67 0.31 36.33
C ARG A 65 15.19 0.46 36.26
N ASP A 66 15.78 1.17 37.21
CA ASP A 66 17.25 1.37 37.25
C ASP A 66 18.05 0.08 37.46
N ASP A 67 17.44 -0.90 38.13
CA ASP A 67 18.02 -2.20 38.47
C ASP A 67 17.68 -3.30 37.45
N ALA A 68 17.02 -2.96 36.34
CA ALA A 68 16.65 -3.92 35.30
C ALA A 68 17.90 -4.48 34.60
N GLY A 69 18.29 -5.71 34.97
CA GLY A 69 19.46 -6.40 34.42
C GLY A 69 19.20 -7.16 33.11
N ASN A 70 17.94 -7.29 32.71
CA ASN A 70 17.48 -8.01 31.52
C ASN A 70 17.11 -7.08 30.35
N LEU A 71 17.35 -5.77 30.47
CA LEU A 71 17.01 -4.78 29.45
C LEU A 71 18.26 -4.20 28.81
N LEU A 72 18.22 -4.03 27.49
CA LEU A 72 19.18 -3.20 26.76
C LEU A 72 18.54 -1.88 26.36
N PHE A 73 19.31 -0.81 26.49
CA PHE A 73 18.93 0.55 26.19
C PHE A 73 19.74 1.04 24.99
N SER A 74 19.06 1.24 23.86
CA SER A 74 19.69 1.74 22.63
C SER A 74 19.29 3.19 22.37
N PHE A 75 20.26 4.04 22.07
CA PHE A 75 20.07 5.46 21.78
C PHE A 75 21.03 5.93 20.69
N VAL A 76 20.80 7.12 20.13
CA VAL A 76 21.68 7.74 19.15
C VAL A 76 22.54 8.78 19.85
N ASP A 77 23.86 8.66 19.77
CA ASP A 77 24.79 9.63 20.35
C ASP A 77 24.85 10.95 19.55
N ALA A 78 25.58 11.94 20.06
CA ALA A 78 25.73 13.25 19.41
C ALA A 78 26.40 13.16 18.02
N GLN A 79 27.08 12.05 17.72
CA GLN A 79 27.71 11.76 16.43
C GLN A 79 26.78 10.97 15.50
N GLY A 80 25.53 10.72 15.88
CA GLY A 80 24.56 9.99 15.08
C GLY A 80 24.71 8.47 15.11
N ARG A 81 25.52 7.92 16.03
CA ARG A 81 25.77 6.47 16.12
C ARG A 81 24.84 5.83 17.13
N VAL A 82 24.35 4.64 16.81
CA VAL A 82 23.56 3.83 17.76
C VAL A 82 24.49 3.23 18.81
N GLN A 83 24.27 3.60 20.06
CA GLN A 83 24.92 3.01 21.22
C GLN A 83 23.91 2.15 21.96
N THR A 84 24.36 1.01 22.50
CA THR A 84 23.53 0.12 23.31
C THR A 84 24.22 -0.14 24.64
N VAL A 85 23.52 0.12 25.73
CA VAL A 85 24.03 -0.04 27.09
C VAL A 85 23.10 -0.93 27.93
N PRO A 86 23.62 -1.70 28.90
CA PRO A 86 22.81 -2.62 29.71
C PRO A 86 22.22 -2.00 30.98
N ARG A 87 22.36 -0.68 31.18
CA ARG A 87 21.92 0.02 32.40
C ARG A 87 21.38 1.41 32.07
N VAL A 88 20.41 1.88 32.86
CA VAL A 88 19.80 3.20 32.72
C VAL A 88 20.80 4.34 33.02
N ASP A 89 21.65 4.17 34.03
CA ASP A 89 22.67 5.15 34.45
C ASP A 89 23.68 5.48 33.32
N ALA A 90 23.98 4.50 32.47
CA ALA A 90 24.88 4.63 31.33
C ALA A 90 24.27 5.39 30.13
N VAL A 91 22.96 5.68 30.14
CA VAL A 91 22.32 6.51 29.11
C VAL A 91 22.56 7.99 29.42
N PRO A 92 23.18 8.78 28.52
CA PRO A 92 23.41 10.19 28.73
C PRO A 92 22.10 10.98 28.87
N GLU A 93 22.04 11.93 29.81
CA GLU A 93 20.88 12.80 30.04
C GLU A 93 20.23 13.41 28.78
N PRO A 94 20.98 13.96 27.80
CA PRO A 94 20.35 14.64 26.65
C PRO A 94 19.53 13.72 25.74
N VAL A 95 19.69 12.39 25.86
CA VAL A 95 19.02 11.40 24.99
C VAL A 95 18.02 10.52 25.76
N ARG A 96 17.81 10.79 27.06
CA ARG A 96 16.94 9.99 27.93
C ARG A 96 15.46 10.05 27.58
N GLN A 97 15.01 11.05 26.85
CA GLN A 97 13.59 11.22 26.50
C GLN A 97 13.06 10.13 25.56
N ARG A 98 13.93 9.53 24.74
CA ARG A 98 13.51 8.53 23.75
C ARG A 98 14.57 7.46 23.54
N VAL A 99 14.51 6.45 24.40
CA VAL A 99 15.49 5.34 24.41
C VAL A 99 14.80 4.06 24.00
N LEU A 100 15.32 3.38 22.98
CA LEU A 100 14.80 2.09 22.54
C LEU A 100 15.12 1.03 23.61
N VAL A 101 14.11 0.30 24.04
CA VAL A 101 14.24 -0.77 25.04
C VAL A 101 14.11 -2.13 24.38
N ILE A 102 15.06 -3.02 24.66
CA ILE A 102 15.05 -4.41 24.24
C ILE A 102 15.02 -5.28 25.50
N ASP A 103 13.91 -6.00 25.66
CA ASP A 103 13.73 -7.01 26.70
C ASP A 103 14.42 -8.32 26.26
N LEU A 104 15.41 -8.78 27.03
CA LEU A 104 16.19 -9.98 26.75
C LEU A 104 15.51 -11.28 27.23
N ASP A 105 14.52 -11.19 28.12
CA ASP A 105 13.76 -12.37 28.56
C ASP A 105 12.77 -12.86 27.49
N LYS A 106 12.53 -12.03 26.47
CA LYS A 106 11.63 -12.33 25.36
C LYS A 106 12.41 -12.51 24.06
N THR A 107 12.07 -13.53 23.28
CA THR A 107 12.60 -13.68 21.92
C THR A 107 12.09 -12.55 21.01
N PRO A 108 12.77 -12.21 19.90
CA PRO A 108 12.31 -11.19 18.95
C PRO A 108 10.84 -11.38 18.51
N GLU A 109 10.38 -12.61 18.36
CA GLU A 109 9.00 -12.95 17.98
C GLU A 109 8.02 -12.63 19.12
N GLN A 110 8.35 -12.98 20.36
CA GLN A 110 7.50 -12.72 21.53
C GLN A 110 7.30 -11.22 21.81
N ARG A 111 8.33 -10.40 21.55
CA ARG A 111 8.24 -8.93 21.61
C ARG A 111 7.81 -8.31 20.28
N GLN A 112 7.43 -9.14 19.30
CA GLN A 112 7.01 -8.74 17.96
C GLN A 112 7.94 -7.67 17.35
N ALA A 113 9.25 -7.89 17.45
CA ALA A 113 10.28 -6.90 17.12
C ALA A 113 10.25 -6.43 15.66
N HIS A 114 9.60 -7.19 14.77
CA HIS A 114 9.36 -6.81 13.38
C HIS A 114 8.22 -5.78 13.23
N ARG A 115 7.29 -5.71 14.17
CA ARG A 115 6.13 -4.81 14.15
C ARG A 115 6.27 -3.64 15.11
N PHE A 116 6.85 -3.85 16.29
CA PHE A 116 6.88 -2.86 17.36
C PHE A 116 8.30 -2.52 17.82
N ALA A 117 8.46 -1.30 18.31
CA ALA A 117 9.63 -0.79 19.00
C ALA A 117 9.17 -0.11 20.30
N PHE A 118 9.75 -0.47 21.43
CA PHE A 118 9.40 0.10 22.72
C PHE A 118 10.35 1.25 23.05
N PHE A 119 9.82 2.42 23.35
CA PHE A 119 10.64 3.57 23.76
C PHE A 119 10.33 3.93 25.21
N ALA A 120 11.37 4.04 26.03
CA ALA A 120 11.26 4.56 27.37
C ALA A 120 11.62 6.05 27.42
N ASP A 121 10.89 6.79 28.24
CA ASP A 121 11.27 8.11 28.72
C ASP A 121 11.94 7.97 30.08
N LEU A 122 13.27 8.07 30.10
CA LEU A 122 14.10 7.94 31.30
C LEU A 122 14.31 9.29 32.01
N THR A 123 13.60 10.35 31.60
CA THR A 123 13.71 11.68 32.23
C THR A 123 12.84 11.82 33.47
N THR A 124 11.71 11.11 33.51
CA THR A 124 10.73 11.20 34.58
C THR A 124 10.47 9.82 35.15
N LYS A 125 10.77 9.66 36.44
CA LYS A 125 10.52 8.42 37.17
C LYS A 125 9.15 8.48 37.84
N ASN A 126 8.36 7.43 37.66
CA ASN A 126 7.06 7.28 38.29
C ASN A 126 7.21 7.06 39.81
N ALA A 127 6.13 7.29 40.56
CA ALA A 127 6.11 7.10 42.01
C ALA A 127 6.41 5.65 42.45
N ASP A 128 6.14 4.66 41.59
CA ASP A 128 6.42 3.24 41.80
C ASP A 128 7.85 2.83 41.40
N GLY A 129 8.69 3.80 41.05
CA GLY A 129 10.08 3.61 40.64
C GLY A 129 10.27 3.12 39.21
N THR A 130 9.22 3.09 38.37
CA THR A 130 9.32 2.73 36.95
C THR A 130 9.52 3.95 36.04
N TYR A 131 9.89 3.70 34.79
CA TYR A 131 9.86 4.71 33.72
C TYR A 131 8.70 4.45 32.77
N GLY A 132 8.14 5.52 32.21
CA GLY A 132 7.11 5.40 31.17
C GLY A 132 7.67 4.75 29.92
N VAL A 133 6.93 3.79 29.36
CA VAL A 133 7.26 3.13 28.10
C VAL A 133 6.10 3.31 27.13
N VAL A 134 6.42 3.44 25.85
CA VAL A 134 5.44 3.47 24.77
C VAL A 134 5.82 2.46 23.70
N ALA A 135 4.87 1.60 23.32
CA ALA A 135 5.00 0.78 22.13
C ALA A 135 4.72 1.61 20.87
N VAL A 136 5.68 1.65 19.95
CA VAL A 136 5.56 2.31 18.65
C VAL A 136 5.53 1.27 17.54
N SER A 137 4.46 1.29 16.74
CA SER A 137 4.35 0.49 15.53
C SER A 137 5.38 0.97 14.49
N ARG A 138 6.20 0.05 13.98
CA ARG A 138 7.17 0.27 12.91
C ARG A 138 6.47 0.52 11.58
N TYR A 139 5.31 -0.11 11.36
CA TYR A 139 4.48 0.14 10.18
C TYR A 139 3.86 1.53 10.21
N ASP A 140 3.40 1.99 11.37
CA ASP A 140 2.80 3.33 11.46
C ASP A 140 3.86 4.42 11.54
N ALA A 141 5.06 4.16 12.08
CA ALA A 141 6.19 5.08 11.99
C ALA A 141 6.64 5.28 10.54
N ALA A 142 6.63 4.23 9.71
CA ALA A 142 6.86 4.33 8.27
C ALA A 142 5.74 5.16 7.59
N ARG A 143 4.46 4.84 7.87
CA ARG A 143 3.31 5.60 7.34
C ARG A 143 3.28 7.07 7.76
N LYS A 144 3.69 7.37 8.98
CA LYS A 144 3.72 8.74 9.49
C LYS A 144 4.91 9.53 8.91
N ALA A 145 5.99 8.83 8.52
CA ALA A 145 7.04 9.40 7.69
C ALA A 145 6.58 9.65 6.24
N GLU A 146 5.57 8.92 5.75
CA GLU A 146 4.90 9.16 4.45
C GLU A 146 3.91 10.35 4.47
N GLY A 147 3.73 11.00 5.62
CA GLY A 147 2.85 12.15 5.83
C GLY A 147 1.36 11.81 5.95
N PRO A 148 0.48 12.78 6.28
CA PRO A 148 -0.95 12.51 6.35
C PRO A 148 -1.45 11.96 5.02
N ALA A 149 -2.35 10.97 5.09
CA ALA A 149 -2.99 10.40 3.91
C ALA A 149 -3.49 11.55 3.01
N ALA A 150 -3.19 11.46 1.71
CA ALA A 150 -3.66 12.44 0.75
C ALA A 150 -5.18 12.62 0.91
N THR A 151 -5.64 13.87 0.96
CA THR A 151 -7.08 14.16 1.04
C THR A 151 -7.79 13.37 -0.06
N PRO A 152 -8.76 12.52 0.29
CA PRO A 152 -9.42 11.68 -0.69
C PRO A 152 -10.04 12.57 -1.77
N PRO A 153 -9.87 12.21 -3.06
CA PRO A 153 -10.53 12.94 -4.13
C PRO A 153 -12.04 12.92 -3.92
N LYS A 154 -12.71 14.03 -4.30
CA LYS A 154 -14.17 14.10 -4.30
C LYS A 154 -14.73 12.92 -5.12
N ALA A 155 -15.87 12.38 -4.70
CA ALA A 155 -16.56 11.35 -5.47
C ALA A 155 -16.82 11.87 -6.90
N GLY A 156 -16.44 11.07 -7.91
CA GLY A 156 -16.56 11.48 -9.31
C GLY A 156 -15.34 12.18 -9.92
N ALA A 157 -14.34 12.55 -9.12
CA ALA A 157 -13.12 13.18 -9.63
C ALA A 157 -12.18 12.20 -10.34
N VAL A 158 -11.42 12.71 -11.31
CA VAL A 158 -10.31 11.97 -11.95
C VAL A 158 -9.01 12.29 -11.23
N VAL A 159 -8.27 11.27 -10.82
CA VAL A 159 -6.94 11.43 -10.20
C VAL A 159 -5.88 10.79 -11.07
N VAL A 160 -4.77 11.50 -11.29
CA VAL A 160 -3.60 10.99 -12.00
C VAL A 160 -2.47 10.82 -11.01
N TYR A 161 -2.13 9.57 -10.72
CA TYR A 161 -0.90 9.22 -10.00
C TYR A 161 0.28 9.29 -10.97
N SER A 162 1.22 10.18 -10.68
CA SER A 162 2.31 10.54 -11.59
C SER A 162 3.66 10.56 -10.87
N ALA A 163 4.72 10.84 -11.61
CA ALA A 163 5.99 11.31 -11.06
C ALA A 163 6.58 12.33 -12.03
N THR A 164 7.41 13.23 -11.52
CA THR A 164 8.01 14.33 -12.30
C THR A 164 8.84 13.82 -13.49
N TRP A 165 9.56 12.71 -13.32
CA TRP A 165 10.41 12.10 -14.36
C TRP A 165 9.63 11.27 -15.40
N CYS A 166 8.34 10.97 -15.14
CA CYS A 166 7.56 10.07 -15.98
C CYS A 166 7.03 10.74 -17.26
N GLY A 167 7.58 10.36 -18.41
CA GLY A 167 7.16 10.87 -19.71
C GLY A 167 5.72 10.51 -20.10
N PHE A 168 5.26 9.31 -19.79
CA PHE A 168 3.88 8.89 -20.07
C PHE A 168 2.84 9.61 -19.20
N CYS A 169 3.21 9.99 -17.98
CA CYS A 169 2.38 10.79 -17.09
C CYS A 169 2.14 12.18 -17.70
N LYS A 170 3.17 12.79 -18.30
CA LYS A 170 3.02 14.07 -19.04
C LYS A 170 2.05 13.92 -20.21
N LYS A 171 2.14 12.82 -20.97
CA LYS A 171 1.21 12.54 -22.09
C LYS A 171 -0.23 12.36 -21.61
N ALA A 172 -0.45 11.63 -20.52
CA ALA A 172 -1.78 11.43 -19.93
C ALA A 172 -2.41 12.77 -19.49
N LYS A 173 -1.66 13.60 -18.75
CA LYS A 173 -2.12 14.92 -18.32
C LYS A 173 -2.42 15.86 -19.49
N ALA A 174 -1.54 15.88 -20.50
CA ALA A 174 -1.75 16.67 -21.72
C ALA A 174 -2.99 16.21 -22.48
N TRP A 175 -3.22 14.89 -22.58
CA TRP A 175 -4.42 14.35 -23.19
C TRP A 175 -5.67 14.79 -22.43
N MET A 176 -5.69 14.72 -21.10
CA MET A 176 -6.83 15.18 -20.29
C MET A 176 -7.11 16.66 -20.47
N ALA A 177 -6.08 17.51 -20.40
CA ALA A 177 -6.20 18.95 -20.63
C ALA A 177 -6.78 19.28 -22.01
N ASN A 178 -6.27 18.65 -23.07
CA ASN A 178 -6.76 18.84 -24.43
C ASN A 178 -8.21 18.35 -24.65
N ASN A 179 -8.71 17.49 -23.77
CA ASN A 179 -10.03 16.89 -23.87
C ASN A 179 -11.02 17.46 -22.86
N GLY A 180 -10.67 18.54 -22.16
CA GLY A 180 -11.53 19.22 -21.18
C GLY A 180 -11.83 18.37 -19.94
N VAL A 181 -10.94 17.46 -19.57
CA VAL A 181 -11.11 16.55 -18.43
C VAL A 181 -10.43 17.18 -17.21
N PRO A 182 -11.18 17.67 -16.20
CA PRO A 182 -10.58 18.13 -14.95
C PRO A 182 -9.99 16.93 -14.20
N PHE A 183 -8.79 17.11 -13.64
CA PHE A 183 -8.11 16.06 -12.87
C PHE A 183 -7.28 16.63 -11.73
N VAL A 184 -7.09 15.80 -10.70
CA VAL A 184 -6.15 16.04 -9.60
C VAL A 184 -4.88 15.27 -9.89
N GLU A 185 -3.74 15.95 -9.85
CA GLU A 185 -2.44 15.27 -9.91
C GLU A 185 -1.96 14.88 -8.50
N ARG A 186 -1.51 13.63 -8.37
CA ARG A 186 -0.83 13.11 -7.18
C ARG A 186 0.53 12.56 -7.62
N ASP A 187 1.58 13.36 -7.45
CA ASP A 187 2.95 12.88 -7.65
C ASP A 187 3.30 11.90 -6.51
N VAL A 188 3.56 10.63 -6.82
CA VAL A 188 3.74 9.57 -5.82
C VAL A 188 5.02 9.74 -4.98
N GLU A 189 5.98 10.56 -5.44
CA GLU A 189 7.23 10.83 -4.74
C GLU A 189 7.13 12.10 -3.87
N LYS A 190 6.28 13.05 -4.27
CA LYS A 190 6.23 14.39 -3.66
C LYS A 190 4.95 14.67 -2.89
N SER A 191 3.86 13.98 -3.21
CA SER A 191 2.57 14.17 -2.55
C SER A 191 2.50 13.25 -1.34
N PRO A 192 2.41 13.80 -0.11
CA PRO A 192 2.26 12.99 1.09
C PRO A 192 1.09 12.01 0.97
N GLY A 193 1.33 10.75 1.35
CA GLY A 193 0.34 9.68 1.30
C GLY A 193 -0.11 9.22 -0.09
N ALA A 194 0.36 9.80 -1.20
CA ALA A 194 -0.11 9.42 -2.54
C ALA A 194 0.29 8.00 -2.95
N GLN A 195 1.50 7.56 -2.60
CA GLN A 195 1.95 6.19 -2.85
C GLN A 195 1.09 5.18 -2.09
N ALA A 196 0.85 5.44 -0.80
CA ALA A 196 0.00 4.59 0.05
C ALA A 196 -1.46 4.55 -0.44
N GLU A 197 -2.02 5.69 -0.90
CA GLU A 197 -3.35 5.74 -1.50
C GLU A 197 -3.41 4.90 -2.79
N LEU A 198 -2.43 5.05 -3.68
CA LEU A 198 -2.32 4.28 -4.92
C LEU A 198 -2.25 2.77 -4.64
N ASP A 199 -1.38 2.35 -3.72
CA ASP A 199 -1.21 0.94 -3.36
C ASP A 199 -2.49 0.35 -2.77
N GLY A 200 -3.20 1.11 -1.93
CA GLY A 200 -4.50 0.72 -1.38
C GLY A 200 -5.54 0.51 -2.47
N LYS A 201 -5.62 1.41 -3.46
CA LYS A 201 -6.56 1.32 -4.58
C LYS A 201 -6.24 0.14 -5.50
N LEU A 202 -4.97 -0.05 -5.85
CA LEU A 202 -4.53 -1.19 -6.68
C LEU A 202 -4.85 -2.53 -6.00
N LYS A 203 -4.57 -2.64 -4.70
CA LYS A 203 -4.89 -3.82 -3.90
C LYS A 203 -6.39 -4.09 -3.86
N ALA A 204 -7.22 -3.06 -3.61
CA ALA A 204 -8.67 -3.20 -3.56
C ALA A 204 -9.26 -3.63 -4.92
N ALA A 205 -8.68 -3.17 -6.02
CA ALA A 205 -9.09 -3.54 -7.37
C ALA A 205 -8.51 -4.89 -7.84
N GLY A 206 -7.62 -5.52 -7.07
CA GLY A 206 -6.92 -6.75 -7.48
C GLY A 206 -6.02 -6.55 -8.70
N VAL A 207 -5.61 -5.32 -8.98
CA VAL A 207 -4.77 -4.97 -10.14
C VAL A 207 -3.31 -5.02 -9.70
N PRO A 208 -2.44 -5.78 -10.39
CA PRO A 208 -1.03 -5.78 -10.06
C PRO A 208 -0.45 -4.37 -10.26
N GLY A 209 0.19 -3.85 -9.21
CA GLY A 209 0.98 -2.63 -9.30
C GLY A 209 2.26 -2.84 -10.12
N GLY A 210 2.87 -1.75 -10.59
CA GLY A 210 4.16 -1.88 -11.28
C GLY A 210 4.57 -0.71 -12.17
N GLY A 211 3.74 0.31 -12.34
CA GLY A 211 4.13 1.47 -13.13
C GLY A 211 3.15 2.63 -13.06
N ILE A 212 3.67 3.81 -13.35
CA ILE A 212 2.92 5.07 -13.52
C ILE A 212 2.91 5.45 -15.01
N PRO A 213 1.88 6.17 -15.49
CA PRO A 213 0.76 6.73 -14.73
C PRO A 213 -0.25 5.67 -14.31
N VAL A 214 -0.93 5.88 -13.18
CA VAL A 214 -2.19 5.21 -12.86
C VAL A 214 -3.26 6.27 -12.77
N ILE A 215 -4.38 6.06 -13.46
CA ILE A 215 -5.47 7.02 -13.56
C ILE A 215 -6.66 6.41 -12.84
N ASP A 216 -7.10 7.05 -11.78
CA ASP A 216 -8.38 6.75 -11.14
C ASP A 216 -9.46 7.61 -11.79
N TRP A 217 -10.26 7.00 -12.65
CA TRP A 217 -11.38 7.65 -13.32
C TRP A 217 -12.67 7.47 -12.51
N ALA A 218 -12.87 8.36 -11.53
CA ALA A 218 -14.05 8.36 -10.68
C ALA A 218 -14.30 7.01 -9.95
N GLY A 219 -13.25 6.27 -9.59
CA GLY A 219 -13.29 4.93 -9.01
C GLY A 219 -12.95 3.79 -9.98
N THR A 220 -12.68 4.09 -11.26
CA THR A 220 -12.26 3.10 -12.26
C THR A 220 -10.77 3.28 -12.56
N LEU A 221 -9.95 2.32 -12.12
CA LEU A 221 -8.50 2.38 -12.34
C LEU A 221 -8.11 2.00 -13.76
N VAL A 222 -7.29 2.84 -14.39
CA VAL A 222 -6.59 2.58 -15.64
C VAL A 222 -5.09 2.64 -15.37
N VAL A 223 -4.39 1.53 -15.60
CA VAL A 223 -2.93 1.46 -15.45
C VAL A 223 -2.29 1.83 -16.78
N GLY A 224 -1.34 2.77 -16.74
CA GLY A 224 -0.65 3.31 -17.91
C GLY A 224 -1.43 4.40 -18.64
N PHE A 225 -0.88 4.83 -19.78
CA PHE A 225 -1.53 5.80 -20.67
C PHE A 225 -2.20 5.06 -21.83
N ASP A 226 -3.46 4.66 -21.63
CA ASP A 226 -4.31 4.03 -22.65
C ASP A 226 -5.41 4.99 -23.14
N VAL A 227 -5.19 5.60 -24.29
CA VAL A 227 -6.12 6.56 -24.89
C VAL A 227 -7.50 5.95 -25.18
N ALA A 228 -7.56 4.67 -25.59
CA ALA A 228 -8.83 4.04 -25.92
C ALA A 228 -9.70 3.84 -24.67
N SER A 229 -9.07 3.40 -23.57
CA SER A 229 -9.74 3.29 -22.27
C SER A 229 -10.19 4.66 -21.74
N LEU A 230 -9.34 5.69 -21.84
CA LEU A 230 -9.70 7.05 -21.40
C LEU A 230 -10.81 7.68 -22.24
N GLN A 231 -10.82 7.48 -23.56
CA GLN A 231 -11.90 7.95 -24.42
C GLN A 231 -13.24 7.28 -24.10
N ARG A 232 -13.21 5.97 -23.85
CA ARG A 232 -14.39 5.21 -23.43
C ARG A 232 -14.94 5.74 -22.11
N LEU A 233 -14.08 5.89 -21.10
CA LEU A 233 -14.46 6.39 -19.79
C LEU A 233 -15.01 7.81 -19.85
N ARG A 234 -14.44 8.69 -20.67
CA ARG A 234 -14.99 10.04 -20.88
C ARG A 234 -16.41 10.03 -21.43
N ARG A 235 -16.71 9.12 -22.36
CA ARG A 235 -18.05 9.00 -22.96
C ARG A 235 -19.04 8.37 -21.99
N ASP A 236 -18.62 7.31 -21.32
CA ASP A 236 -19.53 6.44 -20.54
C ASP A 236 -19.69 6.93 -19.09
N LYS A 237 -18.73 7.70 -18.57
CA LYS A 237 -18.67 8.19 -17.19
C LYS A 237 -17.95 9.55 -17.13
N PRO A 238 -18.58 10.63 -17.59
CA PRO A 238 -17.95 11.95 -17.58
C PRO A 238 -17.58 12.35 -16.14
N PRO A 239 -16.39 12.94 -15.93
CA PRO A 239 -15.99 13.41 -14.61
C PRO A 239 -16.92 14.54 -14.17
N THR A 240 -17.32 14.53 -12.91
CA THR A 240 -18.02 15.68 -12.34
C THR A 240 -16.97 16.78 -12.13
N ALA A 241 -17.15 17.90 -12.82
CA ALA A 241 -16.38 19.10 -12.53
C ALA A 241 -16.67 19.49 -11.08
N SER A 242 -15.63 19.75 -10.29
CA SER A 242 -15.78 20.59 -9.12
C SER A 242 -16.14 21.98 -9.64
N ASP A 243 -17.40 22.38 -9.51
CA ASP A 243 -17.83 23.73 -9.11
C ASP A 243 -19.35 23.71 -8.88
N ASP A 244 -19.76 24.56 -7.95
CA ASP A 244 -21.07 24.86 -7.39
C ASP A 244 -22.26 24.81 -8.39
N ASP A 245 -23.27 23.94 -8.16
CA ASP A 245 -24.66 24.12 -8.62
C ASP A 245 -25.60 23.06 -7.98
N ASP A 246 -25.99 23.26 -6.72
CA ASP A 246 -27.28 22.74 -6.22
C ASP A 246 -28.28 23.91 -6.38
N GLY A 247 -29.08 23.83 -7.42
CA GLY A 247 -29.90 24.93 -7.93
C GLY A 247 -30.91 25.51 -6.95
N ASP A 248 -30.94 26.84 -6.92
CA ASP A 248 -32.17 27.61 -6.73
C ASP A 248 -32.34 28.46 -8.00
N GLY A 249 -33.46 28.29 -8.69
CA GLY A 249 -33.70 28.94 -9.97
C GLY A 249 -33.92 30.44 -9.79
N ASP A 250 -33.07 31.26 -10.39
CA ASP A 250 -33.46 32.59 -10.84
C ASP A 250 -32.70 32.96 -12.12
N GLU A 251 -33.47 33.36 -13.12
CA GLU A 251 -33.04 33.76 -14.45
C GLU A 251 -32.19 35.03 -14.38
N VAL A 252 -30.86 34.95 -14.54
CA VAL A 252 -30.06 36.13 -14.89
C VAL A 252 -29.01 35.82 -15.94
N ARG A 253 -29.33 36.22 -17.17
CA ARG A 253 -28.43 36.36 -18.30
C ARG A 253 -27.41 37.48 -18.02
N ALA A 254 -26.13 37.15 -17.85
CA ALA A 254 -25.03 38.12 -18.05
C ALA A 254 -23.64 37.46 -18.26
N THR A 255 -23.26 37.40 -19.54
CA THR A 255 -21.93 37.75 -20.10
C THR A 255 -20.65 37.05 -19.61
N ALA A 256 -20.09 36.23 -20.51
CA ALA A 256 -18.71 35.75 -20.47
C ALA A 256 -17.67 36.89 -20.57
N PRO A 257 -16.53 36.84 -19.86
CA PRO A 257 -15.40 37.69 -20.17
C PRO A 257 -14.57 37.08 -21.31
N ALA A 258 -14.40 37.87 -22.36
CA ALA A 258 -13.54 37.60 -23.50
C ALA A 258 -12.07 37.53 -23.08
N ALA A 259 -11.35 36.59 -23.69
CA ALA A 259 -9.90 36.51 -23.68
C ALA A 259 -9.29 37.82 -24.20
N SER A 260 -8.38 38.41 -23.42
CA SER A 260 -7.53 39.53 -23.86
C SER A 260 -6.39 39.01 -24.74
N PRO A 261 -6.19 39.52 -25.97
CA PRO A 261 -4.98 39.27 -26.74
C PRO A 261 -3.91 40.30 -26.36
N VAL A 262 -2.76 39.84 -25.85
CA VAL A 262 -1.58 40.70 -25.67
C VAL A 262 -0.94 40.92 -27.04
N ALA A 263 -1.02 42.17 -27.53
CA ALA A 263 -0.38 42.64 -28.74
C ALA A 263 1.13 42.89 -28.52
N LEU A 264 1.94 42.44 -29.47
CA LEU A 264 3.35 42.79 -29.63
C LEU A 264 3.49 44.25 -30.07
N PRO A 265 4.43 45.05 -29.53
CA PRO A 265 4.72 46.36 -30.09
C PRO A 265 5.74 46.25 -31.24
N VAL A 266 5.28 46.56 -32.45
CA VAL A 266 6.10 47.05 -33.57
C VAL A 266 6.11 48.58 -33.48
N GLY A 267 7.27 49.23 -33.60
CA GLY A 267 7.29 50.68 -33.79
C GLY A 267 8.59 51.39 -33.44
N LEU A 268 9.56 51.30 -34.35
CA LEU A 268 10.70 52.20 -34.48
C LEU A 268 10.21 53.62 -34.86
N PRO A 269 10.82 54.69 -34.34
CA PRO A 269 10.96 55.90 -35.17
C PRO A 269 12.44 56.31 -35.35
N ALA A 270 12.73 56.81 -36.54
CA ALA A 270 14.03 57.29 -36.97
C ALA A 270 14.20 58.80 -36.76
N ALA A 271 15.42 59.18 -36.34
CA ALA A 271 16.16 60.43 -36.60
C ALA A 271 15.64 61.75 -35.93
N PRO A 272 16.52 62.75 -35.63
CA PRO A 272 17.42 63.36 -36.60
C PRO A 272 18.89 63.56 -36.16
N ALA A 273 19.72 63.88 -37.15
CA ALA A 273 21.13 64.22 -37.07
C ALA A 273 21.37 65.72 -36.75
N ALA A 274 22.41 66.00 -35.95
CA ALA A 274 23.23 67.22 -35.85
C ALA A 274 24.10 67.06 -34.59
N ALA A 275 25.31 67.57 -34.39
CA ALA A 275 26.41 68.16 -35.15
C ALA A 275 27.56 68.31 -34.11
N THR A 276 28.84 68.25 -34.53
CA THR A 276 30.05 68.93 -33.96
C THR A 276 30.26 68.97 -32.42
N GLU A 277 31.38 68.56 -31.83
CA GLU A 277 32.80 68.87 -32.10
C GLU A 277 33.73 67.71 -31.69
#